data_AF-A0A4U9D3U5-F1
#
_entry.id   AF-A0A4U9D3U5-F1
#
_cell.length_a   1.000
_cell.length_b   1.000
_cell.length_c   1.000
_cell.angle_alpha   90.00
_cell.angle_beta   90.00
_cell.angle_gamma   90.00
#
_symmetry.space_group_name_H-M   'P 1'
#
loop_
_entity.id
_entity.type
_entity.pdbx_description
1 polymer ?
#
loop_
_entity_poly.entity_id
_entity_poly.type
_entity_poly.pdbx_seq_one_letter_code
_entity_poly.pdbx_strand_id
1 'polypeptide(L)' 'MSQLTYLQGYPESLLSQVRTLIAEQRLGAVLEKRYPQSHDVNSDKALYQYTQDLKTRFFARARRR' A
#
# COMPACT_ATOMS: atom_id res chain seq x y z
N MET A 1 -4.60 6.23 -21.90
CA MET A 1 -3.76 5.19 -21.23
C MET A 1 -3.50 5.66 -19.82
N SER A 2 -4.15 5.06 -18.83
CA SER A 2 -4.06 5.47 -17.42
C SER A 2 -2.61 5.42 -16.95
N GLN A 3 -2.03 6.59 -16.66
CA GLN A 3 -0.64 6.67 -16.21
C GLN A 3 -0.57 6.16 -14.77
N LEU A 4 0.10 5.03 -14.57
CA LEU A 4 0.26 4.41 -13.25
C LEU A 4 1.37 5.14 -12.49
N THR A 5 1.08 6.34 -11.97
CA THR A 5 2.05 7.24 -11.31
C THR A 5 2.84 6.53 -10.20
N TYR A 6 2.19 5.66 -9.43
CA TYR A 6 2.82 4.94 -8.32
C TYR A 6 3.57 3.65 -8.73
N LEU A 7 3.46 3.23 -9.99
CA LEU A 7 4.10 2.00 -10.47
C LEU A 7 5.28 2.26 -11.44
N GLN A 8 5.60 3.52 -11.75
CA GLN A 8 6.62 3.85 -12.75
C GLN A 8 8.04 3.35 -12.42
N GLY A 9 8.34 3.09 -11.14
CA GLY A 9 9.64 2.54 -10.72
C GLY A 9 9.75 1.01 -10.75
N TYR A 10 8.67 0.30 -11.12
CA TYR A 10 8.67 -1.16 -11.15
C TYR A 10 9.10 -1.71 -12.52
N PRO A 11 9.59 -2.97 -12.58
CA PRO A 11 9.97 -3.61 -13.84
C PRO A 11 8.83 -3.63 -14.86
N GLU A 12 9.18 -3.48 -16.14
CA GLU A 12 8.20 -3.45 -17.24
C GLU A 12 7.37 -4.73 -17.34
N SER A 13 7.94 -5.88 -16.95
CA SER A 13 7.22 -7.16 -16.89
C SER A 13 6.05 -7.12 -15.91
N LEU A 14 6.18 -6.44 -14.78
CA LEU A 14 5.11 -6.24 -13.80
C LEU A 14 4.08 -5.24 -14.34
N LEU A 15 4.56 -4.13 -14.92
CA LEU A 15 3.69 -3.12 -15.51
C LEU A 15 2.80 -3.69 -16.62
N SER A 16 3.35 -4.56 -17.47
CA SER A 16 2.61 -5.26 -18.51
C SER A 16 1.51 -6.15 -17.93
N GLN A 17 1.82 -6.96 -16.91
CA GLN A 17 0.83 -7.79 -16.22
C GLN A 17 -0.30 -6.94 -15.60
N VAL A 18 0.04 -5.84 -14.94
CA VAL A 18 -0.95 -4.93 -14.35
C VAL A 18 -1.82 -4.30 -15.42
N ARG A 19 -1.24 -3.85 -16.55
CA ARG A 19 -2.01 -3.29 -17.68
C ARG A 19 -3.00 -4.31 -18.26
N THR A 20 -2.60 -5.57 -18.43
CA THR A 20 -3.51 -6.64 -18.87
C THR A 20 -4.64 -6.86 -17.86
N LEU A 21 -4.32 -6.93 -16.57
CA LEU A 21 -5.34 -7.11 -15.52
C LEU A 21 -6.32 -5.93 -15.42
N ILE A 22 -5.88 -4.71 -15.72
CA ILE A 22 -6.74 -3.51 -15.81
C ILE A 22 -7.65 -3.61 -17.04
N ALA A 23 -7.10 -3.99 -18.20
CA ALA A 23 -7.87 -4.16 -19.43
C ALA A 23 -8.96 -5.23 -19.28
N GLU A 24 -8.67 -6.30 -18.54
CA GLU A 24 -9.62 -7.37 -18.24
C GLU A 24 -10.61 -7.02 -17.10
N GLN A 25 -10.49 -5.87 -16.43
CA GLN A 25 -11.25 -5.51 -15.22
C GLN A 25 -11.13 -6.52 -14.07
N ARG A 26 -10.06 -7.32 -14.05
CA ARG A 26 -9.83 -8.39 -13.07
C ARG A 26 -8.84 -8.03 -11.98
N LEU A 27 -8.19 -6.88 -12.08
CA LEU A 27 -7.17 -6.43 -11.12
C LEU A 27 -7.70 -6.43 -9.67
N GLY A 28 -8.91 -5.91 -9.43
CA GLY A 28 -9.52 -5.87 -8.10
C GLY A 28 -9.68 -7.26 -7.48
N ALA A 29 -10.30 -8.19 -8.21
CA ALA A 29 -10.50 -9.57 -7.76
C ALA A 29 -9.18 -10.31 -7.48
N VAL A 30 -8.13 -10.07 -8.28
CA VAL A 30 -6.80 -10.64 -8.05
C VAL A 30 -6.17 -10.07 -6.78
N LEU A 31 -6.30 -8.76 -6.55
CA LEU A 31 -5.79 -8.11 -5.35
C LEU A 31 -6.53 -8.58 -4.10
N GLU A 32 -7.86 -8.71 -4.14
CA GLU A 32 -8.67 -9.24 -3.03
C GLU A 32 -8.31 -10.68 -2.70
N LYS A 33 -8.09 -11.53 -3.71
CA LYS A 33 -7.70 -12.93 -3.50
C LYS A 33 -6.30 -13.04 -2.88
N ARG A 34 -5.37 -12.19 -3.29
CA ARG A 34 -3.97 -12.22 -2.82
C ARG A 34 -3.79 -11.51 -1.47
N TYR A 35 -4.52 -10.42 -1.25
CA TYR A 35 -4.48 -9.59 -0.05
C TYR A 35 -5.92 -9.41 0.49
N PRO A 36 -6.48 -10.45 1.14
CA PRO A 36 -7.85 -10.41 1.64
C PRO A 36 -8.02 -9.44 2.81
N GLN A 37 -6.95 -9.11 3.52
CA GLN A 37 -6.95 -8.05 4.52
C GLN A 37 -6.59 -6.72 3.87
N SER A 38 -7.53 -5.78 3.90
CA SER A 38 -7.23 -4.39 3.53
C SER A 38 -6.20 -3.80 4.50
N HIS A 39 -5.30 -2.97 3.97
CA HIS A 39 -4.39 -2.22 4.82
C HIS A 39 -5.19 -1.17 5.62
N ASP A 40 -5.08 -1.21 6.95
CA ASP A 40 -5.70 -0.21 7.84
C ASP A 40 -5.17 1.21 7.59
N VAL A 41 -3.95 1.31 7.04
CA VAL A 41 -3.31 2.58 6.69
C VAL A 41 -3.47 2.83 5.19
N ASN A 42 -4.62 3.37 4.80
CA ASN A 42 -4.96 3.66 3.40
C ASN A 42 -5.14 5.15 3.09
N SER A 43 -4.92 6.02 4.07
CA SER A 43 -5.06 7.48 3.94
C SER A 43 -3.93 8.22 4.65
N ASP A 44 -3.66 9.45 4.24
CA ASP A 44 -2.66 10.32 4.86
C ASP A 44 -2.91 10.48 6.37
N LYS A 45 -4.18 10.57 6.79
CA LYS A 45 -4.55 10.64 8.20
C LYS A 45 -4.18 9.37 8.96
N ALA A 46 -4.47 8.20 8.39
CA ALA A 46 -4.10 6.92 9.00
C ALA A 46 -2.58 6.76 9.05
N LEU A 47 -1.85 7.23 8.03
CA LEU A 47 -0.39 7.19 7.99
C LEU A 47 0.22 8.10 9.07
N TYR A 48 -0.32 9.32 9.21
CA TYR A 48 0.07 10.25 10.28
C TYR A 48 -0.17 9.64 11.66
N GLN A 49 -1.34 9.05 11.90
CA GLN A 49 -1.65 8.39 13.17
C GLN A 49 -0.70 7.22 13.45
N TYR A 50 -0.47 6.36 12.45
CA TYR A 50 0.45 5.23 12.57
C TYR A 50 1.87 5.67 12.95
N THR A 51 2.40 6.71 12.31
CA THR A 51 3.74 7.24 12.63
C THR A 51 3.81 7.88 14.02
N GLN A 52 2.76 8.61 14.43
CA GLN A 52 2.68 9.22 15.75
C GLN A 52 2.57 8.16 16.87
N ASP A 53 1.82 7.09 16.62
CA ASP A 53 1.74 5.93 17.51
C ASP A 53 3.10 5.24 17.65
N LEU A 54 3.79 5.02 16.53
CA LEU A 54 5.11 4.40 16.52
C LEU A 54 6.11 5.24 17.33
N LYS A 55 6.14 6.55 17.09
CA LYS A 55 6.92 7.53 17.86
C LYS A 55 6.63 7.40 19.36
N THR A 56 5.36 7.46 19.74
CA THR A 56 4.93 7.41 21.14
C THR A 56 5.36 6.09 21.80
N ARG A 57 5.22 4.95 21.11
CA ARG A 57 5.63 3.63 21.60
C ARG A 57 7.13 3.56 21.90
N PHE A 58 7.99 4.11 21.03
CA PHE A 58 9.44 4.08 21.24
C PHE A 58 9.91 5.10 22.29
N PHE A 59 9.33 6.31 22.32
CA PHE A 59 9.69 7.32 23.33
C PHE A 59 9.15 6.98 24.73
N ALA A 60 7.96 6.35 24.84
CA ALA A 60 7.45 5.87 26.13
C ALA A 60 8.28 4.71 26.70
N ARG A 61 8.87 3.87 25.83
CA ARG A 61 9.78 2.78 26.24
C ARG A 61 11.12 3.30 26.76
N ALA A 62 11.60 4.43 26.23
CA ALA A 62 12.83 5.08 26.70
C ALA A 62 12.69 5.73 28.08
N ARG A 63 11.46 6.09 28.51
CA ARG A 63 11.20 6.76 29.79
C ARG A 63 10.96 5.81 30.98
N ARG A 64 10.99 4.50 30.75
CA ARG A 64 10.87 3.45 31.79
C ARG A 64 12.21 2.75 32.09
N ARG A 65 13.33 3.35 31.70
CA ARG A 65 14.68 2.92 32.11
C ARG A 65 15.28 3.96 33.03
#